data_AF-A0AAD5TNG8-F1
#
_entry.id   AF-A0AAD5TNG8-F1
#
_cell.length_a   1.000
_cell.length_b   1.000
_cell.length_c   1.000
_cell.angle_alpha   90.00
_cell.angle_beta   90.00
_cell.angle_gamma   90.00
#
_symmetry.space_group_name_H-M   'P 1'
#
loop_
_entity.id
_entity.type
_entity.pdbx_description
1 polymer ?
#
loop_
_entity_poly.entity_id
_entity_poly.type
_entity_poly.pdbx_seq_one_letter_code
_entity_poly.pdbx_strand_id
1 'polypeptide(L)'
;MDDPPTPPVGQADCPDATAGTSATTADQNPWLARLQSLKELRSLQAQLQSQTTRLLGLEAAAEKRAAVQTALAREARLLHAERSKTLATLAAIGADLATLNDGPHGGAGAVSASSSTAGAARPRSGGVAAKAEEVEDDPAARRRFRADVVEPLKEQVDALRLKHGLGKLPALEGVVEAANARYLEERRQRWRETGVLGDPGDNGAAAGASGSSSGALHPSSISTSFKTKANSASPLSAQPKVPSNGTGSAKRRKTKR
;
A
#
# COMPACT_ATOMS: atom_id res chain seq x y z
N MET A 1 39.39 57.17 -15.65
CA MET A 1 38.91 57.15 -14.26
C MET A 1 38.29 55.79 -13.95
N ASP A 2 38.99 54.69 -13.73
CA ASP A 2 40.33 54.22 -14.09
C ASP A 2 40.26 52.71 -13.81
N ASP A 3 40.54 51.88 -14.83
CA ASP A 3 40.57 50.43 -14.68
C ASP A 3 41.83 50.00 -13.90
N PRO A 4 41.73 49.04 -12.96
CA PRO A 4 42.88 48.53 -12.26
C PRO A 4 43.78 47.67 -13.17
N PRO A 5 45.11 47.71 -12.97
CA PRO A 5 46.08 47.09 -13.89
C PRO A 5 46.11 45.56 -13.77
N THR A 6 46.09 44.91 -14.93
CA THR A 6 46.34 43.48 -15.12
C THR A 6 47.82 43.16 -14.82
N PRO A 7 48.14 42.18 -13.95
CA PRO A 7 49.53 41.76 -13.74
C PRO A 7 50.04 40.91 -14.92
N PRO A 8 51.38 40.92 -15.15
CA PRO A 8 51.99 40.38 -16.35
C PRO A 8 52.02 38.84 -16.37
N VAL A 9 51.78 38.32 -17.57
CA VAL A 9 52.05 36.93 -17.94
C VAL A 9 53.57 36.71 -17.91
N GLY A 10 54.05 36.07 -16.85
CA GLY A 10 55.40 35.54 -16.75
C GLY A 10 55.43 34.07 -17.16
N GLN A 11 55.76 33.81 -18.43
CA GLN A 11 56.37 32.56 -18.85
C GLN A 11 57.83 32.55 -18.38
N ALA A 12 58.29 31.45 -17.79
CA ALA A 12 59.50 30.73 -18.21
C ALA A 12 59.95 29.72 -17.13
N ASP A 13 59.99 28.47 -17.59
CA ASP A 13 61.07 27.52 -17.43
C ASP A 13 61.32 26.79 -16.09
N CYS A 14 61.25 25.47 -16.28
CA CYS A 14 61.51 24.34 -15.41
C CYS A 14 62.83 24.43 -14.63
N PRO A 15 62.87 23.74 -13.47
CA PRO A 15 63.93 22.76 -13.32
C PRO A 15 63.38 21.34 -13.18
N ASP A 16 63.94 20.48 -14.04
CA ASP A 16 64.09 19.05 -13.83
C ASP A 16 64.74 18.84 -12.45
N ALA A 17 64.00 18.22 -11.54
CA ALA A 17 64.48 17.81 -10.23
C ALA A 17 63.78 16.50 -9.85
N THR A 18 64.45 15.40 -10.20
CA THR A 18 64.62 14.21 -9.37
C THR A 18 63.39 13.74 -8.60
N ALA A 19 62.80 12.65 -9.09
CA ALA A 19 62.12 11.59 -8.36
C ALA A 19 62.19 11.69 -6.82
N GLY A 20 61.42 12.62 -6.26
CA GLY A 20 61.15 12.74 -4.84
C GLY A 20 59.84 12.02 -4.60
N THR A 21 59.95 10.77 -4.14
CA THR A 21 58.88 9.98 -3.55
C THR A 21 57.94 10.88 -2.75
N SER A 22 56.84 11.30 -3.38
CA SER A 22 55.72 12.01 -2.75
C SER A 22 54.88 10.99 -1.97
N ALA A 23 55.56 10.23 -1.12
CA ALA A 23 54.95 9.42 -0.09
C ALA A 23 54.74 10.34 1.11
N THR A 24 53.65 10.13 1.85
CA THR A 24 53.44 10.62 3.23
C THR A 24 52.65 11.94 3.43
N THR A 25 51.63 12.22 2.63
CA THR A 25 50.49 13.05 3.09
C THR A 25 49.19 12.25 3.29
N ALA A 26 49.12 11.02 2.78
CA ALA A 26 47.96 10.14 2.99
C ALA A 26 47.78 9.67 4.45
N ASP A 27 48.83 9.75 5.27
CA ASP A 27 48.84 9.23 6.65
C ASP A 27 48.59 10.30 7.73
N GLN A 28 48.50 11.58 7.35
CA GLN A 28 48.65 12.65 8.34
C GLN A 28 47.40 13.01 9.15
N ASN A 29 46.19 12.50 8.85
CA ASN A 29 45.02 12.83 9.68
C ASN A 29 43.93 11.74 9.67
N PRO A 30 44.08 10.67 10.48
CA PRO A 30 43.06 9.62 10.62
C PRO A 30 41.71 10.15 11.10
N TRP A 31 41.69 11.29 11.80
CA TRP A 31 40.44 11.93 12.24
C TRP A 31 39.65 12.57 11.09
N LEU A 32 40.31 13.04 10.02
CA LEU A 32 39.63 13.60 8.83
C LEU A 32 38.92 12.49 8.05
N ALA A 33 39.59 11.36 7.84
CA ALA A 33 38.98 10.18 7.23
C ALA A 33 37.76 9.72 8.06
N ARG A 34 37.89 9.71 9.40
CA ARG A 34 36.76 9.41 10.29
C ARG A 34 35.62 10.43 10.14
N LEU A 35 35.91 11.72 10.06
CA LEU A 35 34.88 12.74 9.85
C LEU A 35 34.15 12.58 8.51
N GLN A 36 34.88 12.24 7.45
CA GLN A 36 34.30 11.96 6.13
C GLN A 36 33.40 10.72 6.17
N SER A 37 33.85 9.64 6.80
CA SER A 37 33.03 8.43 6.99
C SER A 37 31.73 8.72 7.76
N LEU A 38 31.76 9.61 8.77
CA LEU A 38 30.57 10.02 9.52
C LEU A 38 29.59 10.86 8.68
N LYS A 39 30.11 11.70 7.77
CA LYS A 39 29.28 12.46 6.82
C LYS A 39 28.59 11.52 5.83
N GLU A 40 29.34 10.56 5.30
CA GLU A 40 28.81 9.52 4.40
C GLU A 40 27.74 8.69 5.10
N LEU A 41 27.98 8.28 6.35
CA LEU A 41 27.00 7.51 7.13
C LEU A 41 25.70 8.30 7.37
N ARG A 42 25.78 9.59 7.69
CA ARG A 42 24.59 10.44 7.81
C ARG A 42 23.85 10.62 6.49
N SER A 43 24.57 10.75 5.38
CA SER A 43 23.97 10.82 4.04
C SER A 43 23.20 9.54 3.71
N LEU A 44 23.84 8.38 3.94
CA LEU A 44 23.20 7.07 3.76
C LEU A 44 21.99 6.89 4.67
N GLN A 45 22.05 7.37 5.92
CA GLN A 45 20.91 7.32 6.83
C GLN A 45 19.73 8.16 6.32
N ALA A 46 19.98 9.37 5.80
CA ALA A 46 18.95 10.21 5.21
C ALA A 46 18.35 9.57 3.95
N GLN A 47 19.18 8.95 3.12
CA GLN A 47 18.74 8.21 1.94
C GLN A 47 17.85 7.01 2.32
N LEU A 48 18.23 6.27 3.36
CA LEU A 48 17.44 5.14 3.86
C LEU A 48 16.09 5.59 4.43
N GLN A 49 16.03 6.73 5.14
CA GLN A 49 14.77 7.31 5.61
C GLN A 49 13.86 7.76 4.45
N SER A 50 14.45 8.36 3.41
CA SER A 50 13.74 8.73 2.19
C SER A 50 13.16 7.50 1.48
N GLN A 51 13.96 6.45 1.31
CA GLN A 51 13.52 5.19 0.71
C GLN A 51 12.42 4.52 1.53
N THR A 52 12.55 4.52 2.87
CA THR A 52 11.53 3.96 3.77
C THR A 52 10.19 4.68 3.60
N THR A 53 10.21 6.01 3.58
CA THR A 53 8.99 6.82 3.36
C THR A 53 8.38 6.53 1.99
N ARG A 54 9.21 6.38 0.96
CA ARG A 54 8.75 6.05 -0.40
C ARG A 54 8.09 4.67 -0.45
N LEU A 55 8.66 3.65 0.22
CA LEU A 55 8.09 2.30 0.28
C LEU A 55 6.74 2.30 1.00
N LEU A 56 6.61 2.98 2.14
CA LEU A 56 5.34 3.13 2.85
C LEU A 56 4.26 3.79 1.96
N GLY A 57 4.64 4.79 1.17
CA GLY A 57 3.74 5.42 0.21
C GLY A 57 3.28 4.47 -0.91
N LEU A 58 4.18 3.60 -1.39
CA LEU A 58 3.85 2.60 -2.41
C LEU A 58 2.96 1.48 -1.84
N GLU A 59 3.18 1.05 -0.60
CA GLU A 59 2.32 0.08 0.09
C GLU A 59 0.90 0.60 0.26
N ALA A 60 0.73 1.84 0.75
CA ALA A 60 -0.58 2.46 0.88
C ALA A 60 -1.29 2.63 -0.49
N ALA A 61 -0.53 2.88 -1.56
CA ALA A 61 -1.08 2.93 -2.92
C ALA A 61 -1.50 1.54 -3.42
N ALA A 62 -0.73 0.48 -3.10
CA ALA A 62 -1.05 -0.90 -3.44
C ALA A 62 -2.31 -1.38 -2.72
N GLU A 63 -2.47 -1.06 -1.42
CA GLU A 63 -3.68 -1.37 -0.65
C GLU A 63 -4.94 -0.72 -1.25
N LYS A 64 -4.84 0.55 -1.67
CA LYS A 64 -5.95 1.24 -2.35
C LYS A 64 -6.31 0.55 -3.67
N ARG A 65 -5.31 0.12 -4.46
CA ARG A 65 -5.55 -0.62 -5.71
C ARG A 65 -6.20 -1.98 -5.44
N ALA A 66 -5.75 -2.71 -4.42
CA ALA A 66 -6.36 -3.98 -4.02
C ALA A 66 -7.82 -3.78 -3.58
N ALA A 67 -8.12 -2.75 -2.80
CA ALA A 67 -9.49 -2.41 -2.42
C ALA A 67 -10.38 -2.15 -3.64
N VAL A 68 -9.91 -1.36 -4.62
CA VAL A 68 -10.64 -1.11 -5.87
C VAL A 68 -10.86 -2.40 -6.67
N GLN A 69 -9.84 -3.27 -6.77
CA GLN A 69 -9.97 -4.56 -7.44
C GLN A 69 -11.01 -5.47 -6.78
N THR A 70 -11.04 -5.55 -5.45
CA THR A 70 -12.06 -6.35 -4.74
C THR A 70 -13.48 -5.80 -4.95
N ALA A 71 -13.64 -4.48 -5.01
CA ALA A 71 -14.92 -3.85 -5.32
C ALA A 71 -15.38 -4.17 -6.74
N LEU A 72 -14.48 -4.06 -7.72
CA LEU A 72 -14.74 -4.41 -9.12
C LEU A 72 -15.09 -5.90 -9.29
N ALA A 73 -14.37 -6.79 -8.60
CA ALA A 73 -14.66 -8.22 -8.61
C ALA A 73 -16.04 -8.54 -8.02
N ARG A 74 -16.43 -7.84 -6.96
CA ARG A 74 -17.78 -7.96 -6.38
C ARG A 74 -18.86 -7.50 -7.35
N GLU A 75 -18.67 -6.36 -8.02
CA GLU A 75 -19.61 -5.85 -9.02
C GLU A 75 -19.76 -6.80 -10.21
N ALA A 76 -18.65 -7.33 -10.73
CA ALA A 76 -18.66 -8.32 -11.80
C ALA A 76 -19.47 -9.58 -11.42
N ARG A 77 -19.35 -10.06 -10.17
CA ARG A 77 -20.16 -11.19 -9.67
C ARG A 77 -21.65 -10.87 -9.62
N LEU A 78 -22.03 -9.65 -9.22
CA LEU A 78 -23.43 -9.22 -9.19
C LEU A 78 -24.01 -9.16 -10.61
N LEU A 79 -23.30 -8.54 -11.55
CA LEU A 79 -23.71 -8.48 -12.95
C LEU A 79 -23.84 -9.87 -13.58
N HIS A 80 -22.91 -10.79 -13.27
CA HIS A 80 -23.02 -12.17 -13.71
C HIS A 80 -24.25 -12.87 -13.13
N ALA A 81 -24.55 -12.66 -11.84
CA ALA A 81 -25.73 -13.21 -11.19
C ALA A 81 -27.02 -12.66 -11.83
N GLU A 82 -27.11 -11.36 -12.09
CA GLU A 82 -28.25 -10.74 -12.78
C GLU A 82 -28.43 -11.29 -14.19
N ARG A 83 -27.34 -11.37 -14.97
CA ARG A 83 -27.36 -11.98 -16.30
C ARG A 83 -27.83 -13.44 -16.25
N SER A 84 -27.41 -14.21 -15.25
CA SER A 84 -27.85 -15.61 -15.11
C SER A 84 -29.35 -15.71 -14.82
N LYS A 85 -29.89 -14.78 -14.03
CA LYS A 85 -31.34 -14.69 -13.75
C LYS A 85 -32.13 -14.35 -15.02
N THR A 86 -31.69 -13.37 -15.81
CA THR A 86 -32.38 -13.00 -17.06
C THR A 86 -32.33 -14.12 -18.10
N LEU A 87 -31.23 -14.86 -18.19
CA LEU A 87 -31.15 -16.04 -19.04
C LEU A 87 -32.11 -17.14 -18.58
N ALA A 88 -32.23 -17.35 -17.26
CA ALA A 88 -33.18 -18.32 -16.71
C ALA A 88 -34.64 -17.92 -16.99
N THR A 89 -35.00 -16.65 -16.88
CA THR A 89 -36.36 -16.19 -17.22
C THR A 89 -36.66 -16.33 -18.70
N LEU A 90 -35.69 -16.04 -19.57
CA LEU A 90 -35.86 -16.25 -21.03
C LEU A 90 -36.01 -17.72 -21.38
N ALA A 91 -35.26 -18.61 -20.70
CA ALA A 91 -35.39 -20.05 -20.88
C ALA A 91 -36.78 -20.56 -20.45
N ALA A 92 -37.32 -20.04 -19.33
CA ALA A 92 -38.67 -20.37 -18.88
C ALA A 92 -39.74 -19.92 -19.89
N ILE A 93 -39.66 -18.68 -20.39
CA ILE A 93 -40.57 -18.19 -21.44
C ILE A 93 -40.45 -19.05 -22.71
N GLY A 94 -39.24 -19.46 -23.08
CA GLY A 94 -39.02 -20.35 -24.22
C GLY A 94 -39.68 -21.72 -24.05
N ALA A 95 -39.65 -22.27 -22.83
CA ALA A 95 -40.34 -23.53 -22.51
C ALA A 95 -41.86 -23.37 -22.58
N ASP A 96 -42.42 -22.29 -22.02
CA ASP A 96 -43.86 -22.00 -22.07
C ASP A 96 -44.35 -21.88 -23.53
N LEU A 97 -43.59 -21.17 -24.37
CA LEU A 97 -43.90 -21.04 -25.81
C LEU A 97 -43.86 -22.38 -26.56
N ALA A 98 -42.95 -23.29 -26.20
CA ALA A 98 -42.91 -24.62 -26.78
C ALA A 98 -44.18 -25.43 -26.45
N THR A 99 -44.64 -25.38 -25.19
CA THR A 99 -45.89 -26.06 -24.78
C THR A 99 -47.14 -25.50 -25.45
N LEU A 100 -47.17 -24.19 -25.74
CA LEU A 100 -48.24 -23.55 -26.51
C LEU A 100 -48.26 -24.01 -27.97
N ASN A 101 -47.08 -24.24 -28.56
CA ASN A 101 -46.95 -24.68 -29.95
C ASN A 101 -47.32 -26.17 -30.13
N ASP A 102 -47.16 -26.99 -29.09
CA ASP A 102 -47.56 -28.41 -29.06
C ASP A 102 -49.07 -28.62 -28.76
N GLY A 103 -49.89 -27.59 -28.94
CA GLY A 103 -51.32 -27.61 -28.62
C GLY A 103 -52.10 -28.79 -29.25
N PRO A 104 -53.21 -29.21 -28.62
CA PRO A 104 -53.90 -30.49 -28.88
C PRO A 104 -54.66 -30.60 -30.21
N HIS A 105 -54.41 -29.71 -31.18
CA HIS A 105 -55.10 -29.70 -32.48
C HIS A 105 -54.32 -30.36 -33.63
N GLY A 106 -53.17 -30.99 -33.34
CA GLY A 106 -52.42 -31.82 -34.30
C GLY A 106 -52.69 -33.30 -34.11
N GLY A 107 -53.87 -33.77 -34.53
CA GLY A 107 -54.15 -35.20 -34.66
C GLY A 107 -53.15 -35.89 -35.59
N ALA A 108 -52.77 -37.10 -35.21
CA ALA A 108 -52.37 -38.22 -36.08
C ALA A 108 -51.68 -37.83 -37.41
N GLY A 109 -50.45 -37.34 -37.32
CA GLY A 109 -49.58 -37.11 -38.48
C GLY A 109 -48.18 -37.59 -38.19
N ALA A 110 -48.00 -38.89 -37.95
CA ALA A 110 -46.70 -39.54 -37.89
C ALA A 110 -46.05 -39.49 -39.28
N VAL A 111 -45.44 -38.36 -39.64
CA VAL A 111 -44.49 -38.29 -40.73
C VAL A 111 -43.09 -38.29 -40.12
N SER A 112 -42.50 -39.47 -40.11
CA SER A 112 -41.07 -39.69 -39.92
C SER A 112 -40.32 -38.90 -41.00
N ALA A 113 -39.94 -37.67 -40.70
CA ALA A 113 -39.02 -36.89 -41.53
C ALA A 113 -37.65 -36.90 -40.86
N SER A 114 -36.85 -37.88 -41.26
CA SER A 114 -35.40 -37.90 -41.13
C SER A 114 -34.82 -36.65 -41.81
N SER A 115 -34.37 -35.66 -41.04
CA SER A 115 -33.54 -34.56 -41.56
C SER A 115 -32.36 -34.38 -40.61
N SER A 116 -31.29 -35.14 -40.83
CA SER A 116 -30.14 -34.70 -41.60
C SER A 116 -29.49 -33.46 -41.00
N THR A 117 -28.55 -33.78 -40.12
CA THR A 117 -27.38 -33.01 -39.72
C THR A 117 -26.77 -32.20 -40.88
N ALA A 118 -26.99 -30.89 -40.88
CA ALA A 118 -26.13 -29.92 -41.54
C ALA A 118 -26.02 -28.73 -40.57
N GLY A 119 -24.92 -28.61 -39.85
CA GLY A 119 -23.76 -27.95 -40.43
C GLY A 119 -23.85 -26.41 -40.34
N ALA A 120 -24.56 -25.85 -39.36
CA ALA A 120 -24.47 -24.42 -39.06
C ALA A 120 -23.24 -24.16 -38.18
N ALA A 121 -22.08 -24.06 -38.85
CA ALA A 121 -20.87 -23.46 -38.31
C ALA A 121 -21.20 -22.03 -37.86
N ARG A 122 -21.51 -21.86 -36.57
CA ARG A 122 -21.51 -20.54 -35.93
C ARG A 122 -20.12 -19.95 -36.14
N PRO A 123 -19.98 -18.73 -36.71
CA PRO A 123 -18.71 -18.03 -36.63
C PRO A 123 -18.44 -17.86 -35.14
N ARG A 124 -17.39 -18.54 -34.66
CA ARG A 124 -16.74 -18.27 -33.38
C ARG A 124 -16.28 -16.83 -33.51
N SER A 125 -17.14 -15.88 -33.13
CA SER A 125 -16.69 -14.53 -32.84
C SER A 125 -15.61 -14.72 -31.80
N GLY A 126 -14.38 -14.46 -32.24
CA GLY A 126 -13.23 -14.36 -31.39
C GLY A 126 -13.51 -13.22 -30.43
N GLY A 127 -14.25 -13.53 -29.37
CA GLY A 127 -13.97 -12.99 -28.08
C GLY A 127 -12.52 -13.33 -27.83
N VAL A 128 -11.64 -12.42 -28.21
CA VAL A 128 -10.54 -12.02 -27.36
C VAL A 128 -11.17 -11.69 -26.01
N ALA A 129 -11.50 -12.76 -25.27
CA ALA A 129 -11.23 -12.81 -23.87
C ALA A 129 -9.76 -12.41 -23.81
N ALA A 130 -9.55 -11.11 -23.62
CA ALA A 130 -8.45 -10.67 -22.81
C ALA A 130 -8.56 -11.55 -21.57
N LYS A 131 -7.84 -12.68 -21.61
CA LYS A 131 -7.09 -13.13 -20.47
C LYS A 131 -6.36 -11.87 -20.05
N ALA A 132 -6.99 -11.12 -19.16
CA ALA A 132 -6.29 -10.76 -17.96
C ALA A 132 -5.61 -12.08 -17.56
N GLU A 133 -4.36 -12.25 -18.01
CA GLU A 133 -3.37 -12.71 -17.07
C GLU A 133 -3.59 -11.81 -15.86
N GLU A 134 -4.48 -12.24 -14.97
CA GLU A 134 -4.13 -12.30 -13.58
C GLU A 134 -2.68 -12.79 -13.62
N VAL A 135 -1.76 -11.83 -13.50
CA VAL A 135 -0.41 -12.11 -13.05
C VAL A 135 -0.67 -12.70 -11.67
N GLU A 136 -0.98 -13.99 -11.70
CA GLU A 136 -1.36 -14.77 -10.56
C GLU A 136 -0.09 -14.78 -9.76
N ASP A 137 -0.18 -14.05 -8.67
CA ASP A 137 0.93 -13.44 -7.99
C ASP A 137 1.47 -14.59 -7.11
N ASP A 138 2.17 -15.53 -7.76
CA ASP A 138 2.37 -16.91 -7.32
C ASP A 138 3.02 -16.89 -5.93
N PRO A 139 2.30 -17.34 -4.88
CA PRO A 139 2.82 -17.32 -3.53
C PRO A 139 4.07 -18.22 -3.41
N ALA A 140 4.23 -19.23 -4.26
CA ALA A 140 5.42 -20.07 -4.28
C ALA A 140 6.63 -19.31 -4.86
N ALA A 141 6.47 -18.60 -5.98
CA ALA A 141 7.51 -17.76 -6.57
C ALA A 141 7.99 -16.68 -5.59
N ARG A 142 7.09 -16.05 -4.84
CA ARG A 142 7.44 -15.05 -3.82
C ARG A 142 8.20 -15.64 -2.64
N ARG A 143 7.84 -16.86 -2.20
CA ARG A 143 8.59 -17.57 -1.14
C ARG A 143 10.01 -17.89 -1.60
N ARG A 144 10.18 -18.37 -2.84
CA ARG A 144 11.49 -18.66 -3.43
C ARG A 144 12.34 -17.39 -3.52
N PHE A 145 11.80 -16.30 -4.05
CA PHE A 145 12.53 -15.03 -4.11
C PHE A 145 12.96 -14.51 -2.73
N ARG A 146 12.11 -14.65 -1.71
CA ARG A 146 12.47 -14.30 -0.33
C ARG A 146 13.62 -15.17 0.20
N ALA A 147 13.56 -16.48 0.00
CA ALA A 147 14.58 -17.40 0.48
C ALA A 147 15.91 -17.22 -0.28
N ASP A 148 15.86 -17.10 -1.60
CA ASP A 148 17.06 -17.14 -2.45
C ASP A 148 17.76 -15.78 -2.54
N VAL A 149 17.02 -14.68 -2.44
CA VAL A 149 17.57 -13.32 -2.66
C VAL A 149 17.55 -12.49 -1.39
N VAL A 150 16.42 -12.47 -0.66
CA VAL A 150 16.21 -11.53 0.44
C VAL A 150 16.90 -11.99 1.72
N GLU A 151 16.83 -13.28 2.07
CA GLU A 151 17.47 -13.81 3.28
C GLU A 151 19.00 -13.66 3.27
N PRO A 152 19.73 -14.06 2.21
CA PRO A 152 21.19 -13.93 2.17
C PRO A 152 21.65 -12.47 2.27
N LEU A 153 20.94 -11.55 1.62
CA LEU A 153 21.23 -10.12 1.74
C LEU A 153 21.00 -9.63 3.18
N LYS A 154 19.90 -10.06 3.81
CA LYS A 154 19.60 -9.69 5.20
C LYS A 154 20.69 -10.17 6.15
N GLU A 155 21.16 -11.39 6.00
CA GLU A 155 22.26 -11.92 6.81
C GLU A 155 23.56 -11.13 6.63
N GLN A 156 23.89 -10.74 5.39
CA GLN A 156 25.06 -9.89 5.12
C GLN A 156 24.94 -8.52 5.80
N VAL A 157 23.77 -7.89 5.73
CA VAL A 157 23.52 -6.60 6.41
C VAL A 157 23.60 -6.76 7.93
N ASP A 158 22.98 -7.80 8.49
CA ASP A 158 23.00 -8.08 9.93
C ASP A 158 24.44 -8.36 10.41
N ALA A 159 25.24 -9.09 9.62
CA ALA A 159 26.65 -9.32 9.91
C ALA A 159 27.48 -8.02 9.88
N LEU A 160 27.23 -7.14 8.90
CA LEU A 160 27.90 -5.84 8.81
C LEU A 160 27.55 -4.96 10.03
N ARG A 161 26.28 -4.95 10.43
CA ARG A 161 25.81 -4.23 11.63
C ARG A 161 26.49 -4.73 12.89
N LEU A 162 26.59 -6.06 13.05
CA LEU A 162 27.29 -6.67 14.19
C LEU A 162 28.76 -6.23 14.23
N LYS A 163 29.44 -6.23 13.08
CA LYS A 163 30.85 -5.77 12.98
C LYS A 163 31.03 -4.32 13.41
N HIS A 164 30.01 -3.48 13.24
CA HIS A 164 30.00 -2.09 13.68
C HIS A 164 29.41 -1.87 15.08
N GLY A 165 29.14 -2.94 15.84
CA GLY A 165 28.56 -2.85 17.19
C GLY A 165 27.09 -2.45 17.22
N LEU A 166 26.39 -2.52 16.08
CA LEU A 166 24.96 -2.28 15.98
C LEU A 166 24.20 -3.60 16.17
N GLY A 167 23.05 -3.54 16.84
CA GLY A 167 22.13 -4.67 16.92
C GLY A 167 21.59 -5.07 15.54
N LYS A 168 21.21 -6.36 15.41
CA LYS A 168 20.53 -6.91 14.22
C LYS A 168 19.25 -6.14 13.91
N LEU A 169 18.88 -6.07 12.65
CA LEU A 169 17.60 -5.48 12.25
C LEU A 169 16.44 -6.36 12.76
N PRO A 170 15.39 -5.75 13.33
CA PRO A 170 14.14 -6.48 13.58
C PRO A 170 13.64 -7.09 12.28
N ALA A 171 13.08 -8.30 12.34
CA ALA A 171 12.47 -8.90 11.16
C ALA A 171 11.34 -8.00 10.66
N LEU A 172 11.34 -7.67 9.36
CA LEU A 172 10.33 -6.80 8.74
C LEU A 172 8.92 -7.32 9.02
N GLU A 173 8.74 -8.64 8.92
CA GLU A 173 7.48 -9.34 9.21
C GLU A 173 7.01 -9.09 10.65
N GLY A 174 7.91 -9.14 11.63
CA GLY A 174 7.59 -8.84 13.02
C GLY A 174 7.23 -7.35 13.25
N VAL A 175 7.83 -6.42 12.50
CA VAL A 175 7.46 -4.99 12.57
C VAL A 175 6.05 -4.77 11.98
N VAL A 176 5.73 -5.44 10.87
CA VAL A 176 4.41 -5.38 10.24
C VAL A 176 3.35 -6.02 11.14
N GLU A 177 3.61 -7.19 11.72
CA GLU A 177 2.72 -7.85 12.67
C GLU A 177 2.49 -7.01 13.92
N ALA A 178 3.53 -6.39 14.49
CA ALA A 178 3.40 -5.49 15.63
C ALA A 178 2.59 -4.23 15.29
N ALA A 179 2.77 -3.66 14.09
CA ALA A 179 2.00 -2.52 13.62
C ALA A 179 0.52 -2.89 13.40
N ASN A 180 0.25 -4.04 12.77
CA ASN A 180 -1.12 -4.56 12.61
C ASN A 180 -1.77 -4.87 13.96
N ALA A 181 -1.05 -5.46 14.91
CA ALA A 181 -1.55 -5.72 16.25
C ALA A 181 -1.96 -4.42 16.96
N ARG A 182 -1.14 -3.36 16.86
CA ARG A 182 -1.47 -2.03 17.40
C ARG A 182 -2.70 -1.43 16.72
N TYR A 183 -2.78 -1.49 15.39
CA TYR A 183 -3.92 -0.97 14.64
C TYR A 183 -5.23 -1.69 15.02
N LEU A 184 -5.18 -3.02 15.15
CA LEU A 184 -6.35 -3.80 15.57
C LEU A 184 -6.75 -3.50 17.01
N GLU A 185 -5.80 -3.29 17.92
CA GLU A 185 -6.10 -2.88 19.30
C GLU A 185 -6.74 -1.48 19.36
N GLU A 186 -6.20 -0.52 18.61
CA GLU A 186 -6.76 0.82 18.51
C GLU A 186 -8.19 0.78 17.94
N ARG A 187 -8.42 -0.06 16.92
CA ARG A 187 -9.77 -0.27 16.36
C ARG A 187 -10.72 -0.90 17.39
N ARG A 188 -10.27 -1.89 18.16
CA ARG A 188 -11.05 -2.47 19.28
C ARG A 188 -11.39 -1.41 20.32
N GLN A 189 -10.45 -0.53 20.64
CA GLN A 189 -10.68 0.57 21.57
C GLN A 189 -11.73 1.55 21.04
N ARG A 190 -11.65 1.96 19.77
CA ARG A 190 -12.70 2.80 19.16
C ARG A 190 -14.07 2.14 19.17
N TRP A 191 -14.13 0.82 18.99
CA TRP A 191 -15.39 0.07 19.07
C TRP A 191 -15.99 0.08 20.48
N ARG A 192 -15.15 -0.02 21.51
CA ARG A 192 -15.56 0.16 22.91
C ARG A 192 -16.08 1.58 23.15
N GLU A 193 -15.34 2.59 22.68
CA GLU A 193 -15.70 4.02 22.85
C GLU A 193 -16.99 4.41 22.10
N THR A 194 -17.29 3.76 20.98
CA THR A 194 -18.52 4.04 20.19
C THR A 194 -19.78 3.38 20.80
N GLY A 195 -19.63 2.57 21.86
CA GLY A 195 -20.76 1.94 22.56
C GLY A 195 -21.51 0.86 21.77
N VAL A 196 -20.95 0.40 20.64
CA VAL A 196 -21.53 -0.67 19.81
C VAL A 196 -21.40 -2.05 20.46
N LEU A 197 -20.40 -2.23 21.31
CA LEU A 197 -20.30 -3.36 22.23
C LEU A 197 -20.47 -2.78 23.63
N GLY A 198 -21.71 -2.81 24.14
CA GLY A 198 -22.00 -2.43 25.51
C GLY A 198 -21.03 -3.13 26.46
N ASP A 199 -20.43 -2.35 27.35
CA ASP A 199 -19.49 -2.86 28.34
C ASP A 199 -20.21 -3.90 29.20
N PRO A 200 -19.77 -5.18 29.24
CA PRO A 200 -20.42 -6.19 30.08
C PRO A 200 -20.17 -5.95 31.59
N GLY A 201 -19.47 -4.87 31.96
CA GLY A 201 -19.14 -4.53 33.34
C GLY A 201 -20.15 -3.64 34.10
N ASP A 202 -21.07 -2.94 33.43
CA ASP A 202 -22.00 -2.04 34.12
C ASP A 202 -23.25 -2.77 34.61
N ASN A 203 -23.08 -3.51 35.70
CA ASN A 203 -24.16 -3.92 36.59
C ASN A 203 -24.70 -2.69 37.35
N GLY A 204 -25.57 -1.93 36.69
CA GLY A 204 -26.30 -0.80 37.25
C GLY A 204 -27.78 -0.88 36.88
N ALA A 205 -28.51 -1.67 37.65
CA ALA A 205 -29.96 -1.92 37.61
C ALA A 205 -30.86 -0.78 37.06
N ALA A 206 -31.62 -1.07 36.01
CA ALA A 206 -33.03 -0.68 35.92
C ALA A 206 -33.77 -1.55 34.88
N ALA A 207 -34.85 -2.17 35.35
CA ALA A 207 -35.93 -2.79 34.56
C ALA A 207 -36.30 -1.93 33.34
N GLY A 208 -36.64 -2.46 32.17
CA GLY A 208 -37.53 -3.57 31.89
C GLY A 208 -38.48 -3.09 30.79
N ALA A 209 -38.76 -3.96 29.81
CA ALA A 209 -40.00 -4.04 29.02
C ALA A 209 -39.71 -4.69 27.67
N SER A 210 -40.17 -5.93 27.56
CA SER A 210 -41.05 -6.44 26.50
C SER A 210 -41.06 -5.72 25.14
N GLY A 211 -40.83 -6.47 24.07
CA GLY A 211 -41.04 -5.96 22.72
C GLY A 211 -40.80 -6.96 21.61
N SER A 212 -41.53 -8.07 21.63
CA SER A 212 -41.74 -8.90 20.44
C SER A 212 -42.37 -8.05 19.34
N SER A 213 -41.75 -7.94 18.16
CA SER A 213 -42.47 -7.72 16.90
C SER A 213 -41.63 -8.16 15.70
N SER A 214 -42.18 -9.14 15.00
CA SER A 214 -41.95 -9.41 13.59
C SER A 214 -42.18 -8.15 12.76
N GLY A 215 -41.30 -7.88 11.79
CA GLY A 215 -41.48 -6.82 10.80
C GLY A 215 -40.22 -6.70 9.95
N ALA A 216 -40.20 -7.37 8.80
CA ALA A 216 -40.47 -6.74 7.51
C ALA A 216 -39.24 -6.05 6.89
N LEU A 217 -38.90 -6.53 5.71
CA LEU A 217 -37.84 -6.08 4.81
C LEU A 217 -38.03 -4.61 4.43
N HIS A 218 -36.99 -3.79 4.61
CA HIS A 218 -36.81 -2.55 3.84
C HIS A 218 -35.31 -2.29 3.60
N PRO A 219 -34.84 -2.26 2.34
CA PRO A 219 -33.56 -1.66 1.98
C PRO A 219 -33.75 -0.15 1.87
N SER A 220 -33.48 0.57 2.94
CA SER A 220 -33.52 2.04 2.93
C SER A 220 -32.17 2.60 2.47
N SER A 221 -32.23 3.32 1.36
CA SER A 221 -31.22 4.19 0.79
C SER A 221 -30.38 4.93 1.83
N ILE A 222 -29.07 4.67 1.83
CA ILE A 222 -28.10 5.58 2.43
C ILE A 222 -28.00 6.79 1.50
N SER A 223 -28.77 7.82 1.83
CA SER A 223 -28.66 9.15 1.26
C SER A 223 -27.53 9.88 1.99
N THR A 224 -26.30 9.77 1.49
CA THR A 224 -25.19 10.62 1.94
C THR A 224 -25.33 11.98 1.28
N SER A 225 -26.03 12.89 1.94
CA SER A 225 -25.99 14.31 1.66
C SER A 225 -24.61 14.87 2.04
N PHE A 226 -23.70 14.92 1.07
CA PHE A 226 -22.44 15.65 1.19
C PHE A 226 -22.75 17.14 1.06
N LYS A 227 -22.76 17.84 2.19
CA LYS A 227 -22.79 19.30 2.23
C LYS A 227 -21.40 19.80 1.84
N THR A 228 -21.20 20.09 0.56
CA THR A 228 -20.02 20.80 0.05
C THR A 228 -20.05 22.23 0.58
N LYS A 229 -19.34 22.49 1.68
CA LYS A 229 -18.99 23.85 2.08
C LYS A 229 -17.74 24.24 1.31
N ALA A 230 -17.94 24.94 0.20
CA ALA A 230 -16.90 25.72 -0.44
C ALA A 230 -16.36 26.71 0.59
N ASN A 231 -15.10 26.53 1.00
CA ASN A 231 -14.36 27.56 1.70
C ASN A 231 -13.06 27.78 0.92
N SER A 232 -13.15 28.67 -0.06
CA SER A 232 -12.04 29.30 -0.74
C SER A 232 -11.33 30.23 0.25
N ALA A 233 -10.19 29.80 0.77
CA ALA A 233 -9.18 30.71 1.31
C ALA A 233 -7.85 29.96 1.36
N SER A 234 -6.96 30.27 0.43
CA SER A 234 -5.54 29.95 0.53
C SER A 234 -4.94 30.65 1.75
N PRO A 235 -4.08 29.98 2.54
CA PRO A 235 -3.05 30.67 3.29
C PRO A 235 -1.68 30.38 2.69
N LEU A 236 -1.02 31.48 2.32
CA LEU A 236 0.40 31.56 2.02
C LEU A 236 1.25 30.95 3.16
N SER A 237 2.30 30.24 2.73
CA SER A 237 3.66 30.31 3.28
C SER A 237 3.80 30.65 4.76
N ALA A 238 3.84 29.62 5.61
CA ALA A 238 4.37 29.72 6.97
C ALA A 238 5.63 28.85 7.06
N GLN A 239 6.78 29.52 7.20
CA GLN A 239 8.06 28.87 7.47
C GLN A 239 8.05 28.18 8.85
N PRO A 240 8.76 27.05 9.01
CA PRO A 240 8.96 26.46 10.33
C PRO A 240 9.93 27.32 11.17
N LYS A 241 9.38 27.94 12.21
CA LYS A 241 10.10 28.66 13.25
C LYS A 241 10.88 27.66 14.12
N VAL A 242 12.20 27.67 14.00
CA VAL A 242 13.14 26.89 14.82
C VAL A 242 13.08 27.40 16.27
N PRO A 243 12.85 26.55 17.29
CA PRO A 243 12.96 26.98 18.68
C PRO A 243 14.44 27.08 19.09
N SER A 244 14.86 28.30 19.40
CA SER A 244 16.12 28.61 20.08
C SER A 244 16.03 28.22 21.56
N ASN A 245 16.65 27.10 21.94
CA ASN A 245 16.87 26.80 23.36
C ASN A 245 18.13 27.50 23.85
N GLY A 246 17.94 28.73 24.33
CA GLY A 246 18.92 29.47 25.12
C GLY A 246 19.00 28.95 26.56
N THR A 247 20.22 28.62 26.96
CA THR A 247 20.89 29.03 28.20
C THR A 247 20.05 29.24 29.48
N GLY A 248 20.42 28.48 30.51
CA GLY A 248 20.69 29.05 31.83
C GLY A 248 19.69 28.71 32.94
N SER A 249 20.05 27.76 33.80
CA SER A 249 19.62 27.78 35.20
C SER A 249 20.62 27.05 36.09
N ALA A 250 21.44 27.86 36.76
CA ALA A 250 22.37 27.46 37.79
C ALA A 250 21.61 26.91 39.02
N LYS A 251 21.87 25.66 39.41
CA LYS A 251 21.49 25.14 40.73
C LYS A 251 22.70 25.16 41.67
N ARG A 252 22.69 26.14 42.58
CA ARG A 252 23.55 26.21 43.78
C ARG A 252 23.34 24.95 44.63
N ARG A 253 24.40 24.14 44.80
CA ARG A 253 24.47 23.13 45.86
C ARG A 253 24.79 23.83 47.17
N LYS A 254 23.90 23.69 48.16
CA LYS A 254 24.11 24.12 49.54
C LYS A 254 24.62 22.89 50.31
N THR A 255 25.90 22.88 50.62
CA THR A 255 26.49 21.98 51.62
C THR A 255 26.01 22.39 53.00
N LYS A 256 25.56 21.44 53.81
CA LYS A 256 25.39 21.61 55.25
C LYS A 256 26.14 20.48 55.95
N ARG A 257 26.88 20.90 56.97
CA ARG A 257 27.77 20.16 57.87
C ARG A 257 27.15 18.89 58.43
#